data_AF-A0A4R4TEQ6-F1
#
_entry.id   AF-A0A4R4TEQ6-F1
#
_cell.length_a   1.000
_cell.length_b   1.000
_cell.length_c   1.000
_cell.angle_alpha   90.00
_cell.angle_beta   90.00
_cell.angle_gamma   90.00
#
_symmetry.space_group_name_H-M   'P 1'
#
loop_
_entity.id
_entity.type
_entity.pdbx_description
1 polymer ?
#
loop_
_entity_poly.entity_id
_entity_poly.type
_entity_poly.pdbx_seq_one_letter_code
_entity_poly.pdbx_strand_id
1 'polypeptide(L)' 'MVWRCGCCGRFEVTVELIRGRHRYRLVHRYPARFGGGKNVLGEVGTVAELAELLRRFTAIDLADLREAG' A
#
# COMPACT_ATOMS: atom_id res chain seq x y z
N MET A 1 -5.38 -1.94 -9.61
CA MET A 1 -4.21 -1.06 -9.84
C MET A 1 -3.27 -1.19 -8.65
N VAL A 2 -1.95 -1.15 -8.86
CA VAL A 2 -0.94 -1.36 -7.80
C VAL A 2 -0.02 -0.15 -7.73
N TRP A 3 0.24 0.33 -6.52
CA TRP A 3 1.18 1.41 -6.24
C TRP A 3 2.23 0.89 -5.26
N ARG A 4 3.46 1.37 -5.36
CA ARG A 4 4.55 1.02 -4.46
C ARG A 4 5.31 2.26 -4.04
N CYS A 5 5.93 2.22 -2.86
CA CYS A 5 6.81 3.30 -2.45
C CYS A 5 8.01 3.41 -3.39
N GLY A 6 8.31 4.63 -3.86
CA GLY A 6 9.40 4.89 -4.79
C GLY A 6 10.79 4.67 -4.20
N CYS A 7 10.92 4.68 -2.86
CA CYS A 7 12.21 4.56 -2.19
C CYS A 7 12.76 3.12 -2.16
N CYS A 8 11.92 2.11 -1.94
CA CYS A 8 12.37 0.72 -1.79
C CYS A 8 11.39 -0.35 -2.29
N GLY A 9 10.19 0.03 -2.72
CA GLY A 9 9.16 -0.90 -3.19
C GLY A 9 8.63 -1.88 -2.12
N ARG A 10 8.94 -1.67 -0.83
CA ARG A 10 8.49 -2.55 0.26
C ARG A 10 7.04 -2.32 0.66
N PHE A 11 6.55 -1.10 0.56
CA PHE A 11 5.14 -0.80 0.82
C PHE A 11 4.40 -0.77 -0.51
N GLU A 12 3.33 -1.55 -0.58
CA GLU A 12 2.48 -1.73 -1.75
C GLU A 12 1.04 -1.37 -1.38
N VAL A 13 0.39 -0.55 -2.19
CA VAL A 13 -1.03 -0.24 -2.09
C VAL A 13 -1.74 -0.85 -3.29
N THR A 14 -2.65 -1.77 -3.04
CA THR A 14 -3.54 -2.29 -4.09
C THR A 14 -4.87 -1.54 -4.03
N VAL A 15 -5.32 -1.04 -5.18
CA VAL A 15 -6.61 -0.37 -5.35
C VAL A 15 -7.55 -1.28 -6.14
N GLU A 16 -8.69 -1.57 -5.53
CA GLU A 16 -9.76 -2.39 -6.09
C GLU A 16 -11.08 -1.60 -6.10
N LEU A 17 -11.92 -1.80 -7.11
CA LEU A 17 -13.27 -1.26 -7.16
C LEU A 17 -14.28 -2.39 -6.91
N ILE A 18 -14.95 -2.35 -5.76
CA ILE A 18 -15.88 -3.39 -5.33
C ILE A 18 -17.28 -2.76 -5.21
N ARG A 19 -18.21 -3.18 -6.08
CA ARG A 19 -19.60 -2.66 -6.12
C ARG A 19 -19.66 -1.12 -6.13
N GLY A 20 -18.80 -0.48 -6.93
CA GLY A 20 -18.74 0.98 -7.06
C GLY A 20 -18.00 1.70 -5.92
N ARG A 21 -17.40 0.97 -4.98
CA ARG A 21 -16.62 1.56 -3.88
C ARG A 21 -15.14 1.19 -4.01
N HIS A 22 -14.27 2.18 -3.83
CA HIS A 22 -12.83 1.93 -3.80
C HIS A 22 -12.45 1.20 -2.50
N ARG A 23 -11.54 0.25 -2.62
CA ARG A 23 -10.82 -0.37 -1.51
C ARG A 23 -9.33 -0.19 -1.73
N TYR A 24 -8.67 0.41 -0.75
CA TYR A 24 -7.24 0.59 -0.69
C TYR A 24 -6.68 -0.36 0.36
N ARG A 25 -5.80 -1.27 -0.04
CA ARG A 25 -5.15 -2.21 0.87
C ARG A 25 -3.65 -1.91 0.92
N LEU A 26 -3.14 -1.64 2.12
CA LEU A 26 -1.72 -1.44 2.38
C LEU A 26 -1.05 -2.76 2.75
N VAL A 27 0.04 -3.09 2.05
CA VAL A 27 0.79 -4.32 2.18
C VAL A 27 2.27 -4.01 2.40
N HIS A 28 2.88 -4.70 3.36
CA HIS A 28 4.32 -4.75 3.52
C HIS A 28 4.89 -6.00 2.83
N ARG A 29 5.87 -5.80 1.94
CA ARG A 29 6.59 -6.85 1.23
C ARG A 29 7.94 -7.10 1.88
N TYR A 30 8.16 -8.33 2.31
CA TYR A 30 9.44 -8.75 2.84
C TYR A 30 10.45 -9.00 1.71
N PRO A 31 11.73 -8.65 1.91
CA PRO A 31 12.79 -9.00 0.98
C PRO A 31 12.83 -10.50 0.64
N ALA A 32 13.24 -10.84 -0.59
CA ALA A 32 13.35 -12.23 -1.04
C ALA A 32 14.31 -13.07 -0.17
N ARG A 33 15.36 -12.45 0.39
CA ARG A 33 16.28 -13.10 1.35
C ARG A 33 15.60 -13.61 2.62
N PHE A 34 14.38 -13.16 2.91
CA PHE A 34 13.55 -13.61 4.03
C PHE A 34 12.32 -14.42 3.55
N GLY A 35 12.36 -14.97 2.33
CA GLY A 35 11.27 -15.76 1.75
C GLY A 35 10.26 -14.95 0.93
N GLY A 36 10.40 -13.63 0.79
CA GLY A 36 9.63 -12.83 -0.17
C GLY A 36 8.14 -12.65 0.14
N GLY A 37 7.72 -12.94 1.37
CA GLY A 37 6.32 -12.89 1.79
C GLY A 37 5.69 -11.48 1.78
N LYS A 38 4.39 -11.43 2.00
CA LYS A 38 3.61 -10.19 2.11
C LYS A 38 2.77 -10.20 3.39
N ASN A 39 2.62 -9.06 4.03
CA ASN A 39 1.72 -8.88 5.18
C ASN A 39 0.77 -7.70 4.92
N VAL A 40 -0.53 -7.91 5.15
CA VAL A 40 -1.52 -6.84 5.05
C VAL A 40 -1.50 -6.02 6.33
N LEU A 41 -1.28 -4.72 6.21
CA LEU A 41 -1.25 -3.79 7.35
C LEU A 41 -2.62 -3.16 7.61
N GLY A 42 -3.47 -3.05 6.58
CA GLY A 42 -4.84 -2.57 6.72
C GLY A 42 -5.55 -2.38 5.38
N GLU A 43 -6.87 -2.20 5.46
CA GLU A 43 -7.77 -1.91 4.34
C GLU A 43 -8.67 -0.72 4.70
N VAL A 44 -8.85 0.20 3.76
CA VAL A 44 -9.66 1.42 3.94
C VAL A 44 -10.42 1.77 2.67
N GLY A 45 -11.47 2.59 2.81
CA GLY A 45 -12.39 2.90 1.71
C GLY A 45 -12.10 4.21 0.98
N THR A 46 -11.26 5.07 1.57
CA THR A 46 -11.00 6.42 1.05
C THR A 46 -9.51 6.75 1.01
N VAL A 47 -9.16 7.75 0.18
CA VAL A 47 -7.78 8.26 0.07
C VAL A 47 -7.31 8.92 1.37
N ALA A 48 -8.20 9.61 2.08
CA ALA A 48 -7.87 10.24 3.36
C ALA A 48 -7.52 9.21 4.43
N GLU A 49 -8.33 8.16 4.58
CA GLU A 49 -8.02 7.05 5.48
C GLU A 49 -6.75 6.31 5.08
N LEU A 50 -6.45 6.22 3.78
CA LEU A 50 -5.19 5.65 3.30
C LEU A 50 -3.98 6.50 3.75
N ALA A 51 -4.07 7.83 3.68
CA ALA A 51 -3.01 8.70 4.18
C ALA A 51 -2.74 8.49 5.67
N GLU A 52 -3.80 8.39 6.48
CA GLU A 52 -3.67 8.11 7.91
C GLU A 52 -3.13 6.70 8.18
N LEU A 53 -3.54 5.70 7.39
CA LEU A 53 -3.04 4.34 7.49
C LEU A 53 -1.53 4.27 7.19
N LEU A 54 -1.06 4.99 6.16
CA LEU A 54 0.35 5.08 5.81
C LEU A 54 1.16 5.70 6.96
N ARG A 55 0.71 6.84 7.52
CA ARG A 55 1.37 7.50 8.66
C ARG A 55 1.43 6.62 9.91
N ARG A 56 0.41 5.80 10.13
CA ARG A 56 0.34 4.90 11.30
C ARG A 56 1.37 3.78 11.24
N PHE A 57 1.64 3.23 10.05
CA PHE A 57 2.43 2.01 9.91
C PHE A 57 3.79 2.23 9.24
N THR A 58 4.03 3.39 8.64
CA THR A 58 5.17 3.64 7.77
C THR A 58 5.65 5.09 7.91
N ALA A 59 6.82 5.38 7.37
CA ALA A 59 7.34 6.75 7.28
C ALA A 59 7.07 7.42 5.92
N ILE A 60 6.24 6.81 5.06
CA ILE A 60 5.93 7.33 3.72
C ILE A 60 4.53 7.93 3.69
N ASP A 61 4.28 8.79 2.70
CA ASP A 61 2.96 9.34 2.42
C ASP A 61 2.46 9.00 0.99
N LEU A 62 1.35 9.61 0.58
CA LEU A 62 0.75 9.39 -0.73
C LEU A 62 1.66 9.86 -1.88
N ALA A 63 2.47 10.90 -1.68
CA ALA A 63 3.35 11.46 -2.71
C ALA A 63 4.59 10.57 -2.96
N ASP A 64 4.94 9.74 -1.98
CA ASP A 64 6.01 8.74 -2.12
C ASP A 64 5.58 7.51 -2.95
N LEU A 65 4.27 7.33 -3.18
CA LEU A 65 3.75 6.22 -3.95
C LEU A 65 3.89 6.46 -5.46
N ARG A 66 4.31 5.42 -6.17
CA ARG A 66 4.42 5.37 -7.63
C ARG A 66 3.65 4.17 -8.15
N GLU A 67 2.96 4.35 -9.27
CA GLU A 67 2.27 3.25 -9.92
C GLU A 67 3.29 2.16 -10.30
N ALA A 68 2.98 0.92 -9.92
CA ALA A 68 3.77 -0.24 -10.27
C ALA A 68 3.07 -0.93 -11.44
N GLY A 69 3.72 -0.87 -12.61
CA GLY A 69 3.28 -1.51 -13.85
C GLY A 69 3.16 -3.02 -13.74
#